data_AF-A0A2M8P9V5-F1
#
_entry.id   AF-A0A2M8P9V5-F1
#
_cell.length_a   1.000
_cell.length_b   1.000
_cell.length_c   1.000
_cell.angle_alpha   90.00
_cell.angle_beta   90.00
_cell.angle_gamma   90.00
#
_symmetry.space_group_name_H-M   'P 1'
#
loop_
_entity.id
_entity.type
_entity.pdbx_description
1 polymer ?
#
loop_
_entity_poly.entity_id
_entity_poly.type
_entity_poly.pdbx_seq_one_letter_code
_entity_poly.pdbx_strand_id
1 'polypeptide(L)'
;ALAGLPYVTGAESRAETGEADAPEVAKPHEVQGFTYSFVVEFCPGEDHTIPKPESYEYFRDHHPYTLAPLGRDGAPVIYRMFAPCGENLPFWTYRRVHDGALLGGNDLALINWISNDYHGGDILNADAATRQRYLDEAKRLSLGFLYWLQTECPRDDGGKGYPELKLRPDVLGTPDGLSELPYIREARRIVPLTR
;
A
#
# COMPACT_ATOMS: atom_id res chain seq x y z
N ALA A 1 22.21 -15.48 0.43
CA ALA A 1 22.61 -14.40 -0.50
C ALA A 1 23.56 -13.41 0.19
N LEU A 2 24.51 -12.81 -0.54
CA LEU A 2 25.78 -12.21 -0.08
C LEU A 2 26.70 -13.17 0.69
N ALA A 3 26.20 -13.87 1.71
CA ALA A 3 26.95 -14.85 2.50
C ALA A 3 26.83 -16.31 2.02
N GLY A 4 26.17 -16.58 0.89
CA GLY A 4 25.98 -17.94 0.37
C GLY A 4 25.09 -18.87 1.23
N LEU A 5 24.46 -18.36 2.30
CA LEU A 5 23.61 -19.16 3.19
C LEU A 5 22.24 -19.48 2.56
N PRO A 6 21.68 -20.68 2.85
CA PRO A 6 20.31 -21.05 2.47
C PRO A 6 19.28 -20.21 3.22
N TYR A 7 18.17 -19.91 2.54
CA TYR A 7 17.05 -19.16 3.09
C TYR A 7 15.73 -19.65 2.53
N VAL A 8 14.64 -19.31 3.23
CA VAL A 8 13.24 -19.52 2.81
C VAL A 8 12.50 -18.18 2.71
N THR A 9 11.38 -18.19 1.99
CA THR A 9 10.43 -17.08 1.79
C THR A 9 9.01 -17.63 1.82
N GLY A 10 8.00 -16.77 1.93
CA GLY A 10 6.59 -17.17 1.86
C GLY A 10 6.10 -17.82 3.15
N ALA A 11 5.31 -18.89 3.07
CA ALA A 11 4.82 -19.59 4.25
C ALA A 11 5.43 -20.99 4.39
N GLU A 12 6.08 -21.27 5.51
CA GLU A 12 6.51 -22.62 5.92
C GLU A 12 5.31 -23.50 6.30
N SER A 13 5.47 -24.82 6.26
CA SER A 13 4.42 -25.76 6.65
C SER A 13 4.30 -25.95 8.16
N ARG A 14 3.14 -26.45 8.61
CA ARG A 14 2.93 -26.89 10.00
C ARG A 14 3.93 -27.95 10.45
N ALA A 15 4.38 -28.84 9.57
CA ALA A 15 5.39 -29.84 9.90
C ALA A 15 6.77 -29.21 10.17
N GLU A 16 7.05 -28.05 9.59
CA GLU A 16 8.32 -27.33 9.75
C GLU A 16 8.31 -26.43 10.99
N THR A 17 7.21 -25.74 11.28
CA THR A 17 7.14 -24.73 12.36
C THR A 17 6.44 -25.23 13.63
N GLY A 18 5.57 -26.24 13.51
CA GLY A 18 4.66 -26.64 14.59
C GLY A 18 3.49 -25.68 14.82
N GLU A 19 3.38 -24.60 14.04
CA GLU A 19 2.31 -23.61 14.18
C GLU A 19 0.98 -24.18 13.66
N ALA A 20 -0.07 -24.08 14.47
CA ALA A 20 -1.38 -24.65 14.15
C ALA A 20 -2.00 -24.04 12.89
N ASP A 21 -1.75 -22.75 12.66
CA ASP A 21 -2.31 -21.96 11.56
C ASP A 21 -1.41 -21.96 10.30
N ALA A 22 -0.24 -22.60 10.35
CA ALA A 22 0.61 -22.75 9.17
C ALA A 22 -0.03 -23.72 8.16
N PRO A 23 0.19 -23.52 6.85
CA PRO A 23 -0.35 -24.41 5.82
C PRO A 23 0.19 -25.85 5.98
N GLU A 24 -0.55 -26.83 5.49
CA GLU A 24 -0.09 -28.23 5.53
C GLU A 24 1.17 -28.45 4.68
N VAL A 25 1.28 -27.71 3.58
CA VAL A 25 2.40 -27.74 2.65
C VAL A 25 2.98 -26.34 2.54
N ALA A 26 4.31 -26.24 2.55
CA ALA A 26 5.01 -24.97 2.41
C ALA A 26 4.61 -24.27 1.09
N LYS A 27 4.45 -22.96 1.15
CA LYS A 27 4.10 -22.09 0.05
C LYS A 27 5.19 -21.03 -0.14
N PRO A 28 6.33 -21.39 -0.75
CA PRO A 28 7.50 -20.52 -0.83
C PRO A 28 7.30 -19.23 -1.64
N HIS A 29 6.25 -19.20 -2.48
CA HIS A 29 5.87 -18.08 -3.32
C HIS A 29 4.71 -17.25 -2.75
N GLU A 30 4.11 -17.66 -1.63
CA GLU A 30 3.07 -16.89 -0.94
C GLU A 30 3.73 -15.82 -0.05
N VAL A 31 4.40 -14.87 -0.71
CA VAL A 31 5.08 -13.75 -0.05
C VAL A 31 4.12 -12.61 0.21
N GLN A 32 4.40 -11.84 1.26
CA GLN A 32 3.62 -10.63 1.53
C GLN A 32 3.81 -9.58 0.43
N GLY A 33 2.72 -8.85 0.15
CA GLY A 33 2.76 -7.70 -0.75
C GLY A 33 3.63 -6.57 -0.21
N PHE A 34 4.04 -5.68 -1.13
CA PHE A 34 4.83 -4.49 -0.83
C PHE A 34 4.18 -3.23 -1.42
N THR A 35 4.52 -2.08 -0.85
CA THR A 35 3.83 -0.81 -1.16
C THR A 35 4.83 0.29 -1.49
N TYR A 36 4.63 0.99 -2.60
CA TYR A 36 5.21 2.32 -2.76
C TYR A 36 4.32 3.34 -2.05
N SER A 37 4.86 3.94 -0.99
CA SER A 37 4.11 4.94 -0.21
C SER A 37 4.21 6.30 -0.89
N PHE A 38 3.22 7.17 -0.67
CA PHE A 38 3.25 8.55 -1.15
C PHE A 38 2.70 9.49 -0.09
N VAL A 39 3.04 10.77 -0.18
CA VAL A 39 2.53 11.80 0.73
C VAL A 39 1.60 12.73 -0.01
N VAL A 40 0.45 13.01 0.59
CA VAL A 40 -0.49 14.02 0.10
C VAL A 40 -0.67 15.13 1.11
N GLU A 41 -0.86 16.34 0.59
CA GLU A 41 -1.33 17.52 1.31
C GLU A 41 -2.82 17.69 1.03
N PHE A 42 -3.60 18.08 2.04
CA PHE A 42 -5.00 18.46 1.81
C PHE A 42 -5.09 19.97 1.58
N CYS A 43 -5.50 20.37 0.38
CA CYS A 43 -5.64 21.75 -0.06
C CYS A 43 -7.12 22.07 -0.36
N PRO A 44 -7.93 22.46 0.65
CA PRO A 44 -9.36 22.70 0.46
C PRO A 44 -9.66 23.71 -0.66
N GLY A 45 -10.54 23.33 -1.60
CA GLY A 45 -10.97 24.19 -2.70
C GLY A 45 -10.04 24.23 -3.91
N GLU A 46 -8.93 23.50 -3.88
CA GLU A 46 -8.03 23.34 -5.01
C GLU A 46 -8.26 22.00 -5.74
N ASP A 47 -7.83 21.92 -7.00
CA ASP A 47 -7.84 20.67 -7.79
C ASP A 47 -6.41 20.31 -8.18
N HIS A 48 -5.94 19.19 -7.65
CA HIS A 48 -4.62 18.61 -7.86
C HIS A 48 -4.70 17.21 -8.50
N THR A 49 -5.81 16.92 -9.17
CA THR A 49 -6.03 15.62 -9.81
C THR A 49 -4.88 15.30 -10.76
N ILE A 50 -4.21 14.17 -10.54
CA ILE A 50 -3.11 13.74 -11.40
C ILE A 50 -3.65 13.22 -12.74
N PRO A 51 -2.85 13.21 -13.82
CA PRO A 51 -3.21 12.48 -15.02
C PRO A 51 -3.52 11.01 -14.69
N LYS A 52 -4.55 10.46 -15.34
CA LYS A 52 -4.92 9.05 -15.17
C LYS A 52 -3.70 8.15 -15.44
N PRO A 53 -3.26 7.34 -14.46
CA PRO A 53 -2.09 6.49 -14.63
C PRO A 53 -2.29 5.40 -15.68
N GLU A 54 -1.20 4.98 -16.30
CA GLU A 54 -1.19 3.79 -17.17
C GLU A 54 -1.65 2.55 -16.39
N SER A 55 -2.44 1.69 -17.04
CA SER A 55 -3.01 0.47 -16.45
C SER A 55 -3.96 0.71 -15.27
N TYR A 56 -4.48 1.92 -15.08
CA TYR A 56 -5.46 2.22 -14.03
C TYR A 56 -6.68 1.29 -14.09
N GLU A 57 -7.26 1.08 -15.27
CA GLU A 57 -8.42 0.20 -15.45
C GLU A 57 -8.08 -1.24 -15.05
N TYR A 58 -6.90 -1.72 -15.44
CA TYR A 58 -6.44 -3.05 -15.05
C TYR A 58 -6.38 -3.19 -13.52
N PHE A 59 -5.74 -2.25 -12.83
CA PHE A 59 -5.63 -2.30 -11.37
C PHE A 59 -6.97 -2.10 -10.67
N ARG A 60 -7.80 -1.16 -11.12
CA ARG A 60 -9.15 -0.95 -10.59
C ARG A 60 -10.00 -2.22 -10.68
N ASP A 61 -9.87 -2.97 -11.78
CA ASP A 61 -10.71 -4.14 -12.03
C ASP A 61 -10.19 -5.41 -11.32
N HIS A 62 -8.87 -5.54 -11.12
CA HIS A 62 -8.24 -6.73 -10.52
C HIS A 62 -7.85 -6.56 -9.05
N HIS A 63 -7.64 -5.32 -8.60
CA HIS A 63 -7.29 -4.95 -7.22
C HIS A 63 -8.11 -3.71 -6.79
N PRO A 64 -9.44 -3.86 -6.60
CA PRO A 64 -10.33 -2.72 -6.46
C PRO A 64 -9.92 -1.78 -5.32
N TYR A 65 -9.73 -0.50 -5.67
CA TYR A 65 -9.42 0.56 -4.72
C TYR A 65 -10.58 0.75 -3.75
N THR A 66 -10.28 0.86 -2.45
CA THR A 66 -11.30 0.97 -1.41
C THR A 66 -10.76 1.60 -0.13
N LEU A 67 -11.61 2.32 0.59
CA LEU A 67 -11.38 2.69 1.99
C LEU A 67 -12.06 1.70 2.96
N ALA A 68 -12.59 0.59 2.46
CA ALA A 68 -13.27 -0.45 3.24
C ALA A 68 -12.57 -1.81 3.06
N PRO A 69 -11.36 -2.01 3.60
CA PRO A 69 -10.69 -3.32 3.63
C PRO A 69 -11.56 -4.38 4.30
N LEU A 70 -11.31 -5.65 3.98
CA LEU A 70 -11.93 -6.76 4.71
C LEU A 70 -11.24 -6.96 6.07
N GLY A 71 -12.05 -7.12 7.12
CA GLY A 71 -11.63 -7.53 8.45
C GLY A 71 -11.32 -9.03 8.53
N ARG A 72 -10.89 -9.49 9.71
CA ARG A 72 -10.55 -10.92 9.93
C ARG A 72 -11.73 -11.85 9.75
N ASP A 73 -12.94 -11.36 9.99
CA ASP A 73 -14.20 -12.07 9.81
C ASP A 73 -14.73 -12.00 8.35
N GLY A 74 -13.98 -11.35 7.45
CA GLY A 74 -14.37 -11.12 6.07
C GLY A 74 -15.39 -10.01 5.86
N ALA A 75 -15.80 -9.29 6.92
CA ALA A 75 -16.69 -8.15 6.80
C ALA A 75 -15.92 -6.87 6.42
N PRO A 76 -16.49 -5.95 5.61
CA PRO A 76 -15.83 -4.67 5.33
C PRO A 76 -15.69 -3.79 6.57
N VAL A 77 -14.47 -3.32 6.84
CA VAL A 77 -14.16 -2.33 7.87
C VAL A 77 -14.09 -0.96 7.19
N ILE A 78 -15.18 -0.20 7.29
CA ILE A 78 -15.34 1.04 6.53
C ILE A 78 -14.58 2.20 7.19
N TYR A 79 -13.77 2.90 6.38
CA TYR A 79 -13.20 4.20 6.70
C TYR A 79 -13.82 5.28 5.82
N ARG A 80 -14.09 6.43 6.41
CA ARG A 80 -14.44 7.68 5.75
C ARG A 80 -13.21 8.60 5.72
N MET A 81 -13.16 9.59 4.84
CA MET A 81 -11.94 10.39 4.68
C MET A 81 -11.65 11.22 5.92
N PHE A 82 -12.61 12.06 6.33
CA PHE A 82 -12.45 13.03 7.42
C PHE A 82 -13.38 12.78 8.60
N ALA A 83 -14.51 12.09 8.39
CA ALA A 83 -15.43 11.69 9.44
C ALA A 83 -15.06 10.32 10.03
N PRO A 84 -15.36 10.06 11.32
CA PRO A 84 -15.27 8.72 11.89
C PRO A 84 -16.36 7.81 11.30
N CYS A 85 -16.14 6.50 11.36
CA CYS A 85 -17.13 5.49 10.99
C CYS A 85 -17.11 4.35 12.03
N GLY A 86 -18.14 4.30 12.87
CA GLY A 86 -18.13 3.42 14.05
C GLY A 86 -17.00 3.81 15.01
N GLU A 87 -16.19 2.83 15.40
CA GLU A 87 -15.02 3.03 16.27
C GLU A 87 -13.75 3.41 15.48
N ASN A 88 -13.78 3.38 14.15
CA ASN A 88 -12.62 3.71 13.32
C ASN A 88 -12.37 5.21 13.31
N LEU A 89 -11.09 5.59 13.48
CA LEU A 89 -10.62 6.93 13.14
C LEU A 89 -10.89 7.22 11.66
N PRO A 90 -11.09 8.51 11.29
CA PRO A 90 -11.08 8.90 9.89
C PRO A 90 -9.80 8.42 9.19
N PHE A 91 -9.90 8.02 7.92
CA PHE A 91 -8.76 7.60 7.11
C PHE A 91 -7.65 8.66 7.11
N TRP A 92 -8.02 9.93 6.90
CA TRP A 92 -7.09 11.06 6.96
C TRP A 92 -6.34 11.10 8.28
N THR A 93 -7.08 11.11 9.39
CA THR A 93 -6.51 11.17 10.75
C THR A 93 -5.59 9.99 11.03
N TYR A 94 -5.97 8.78 10.61
CA TYR A 94 -5.16 7.58 10.77
C TYR A 94 -3.85 7.64 9.97
N ARG A 95 -3.85 8.31 8.82
CA ARG A 95 -2.68 8.44 7.93
C ARG A 95 -1.87 9.72 8.12
N ARG A 96 -2.36 10.65 8.94
CA ARG A 96 -1.78 11.99 9.11
C ARG A 96 -0.41 11.91 9.79
N VAL A 97 0.57 12.54 9.15
CA VAL A 97 1.96 12.65 9.65
C VAL A 97 2.35 14.09 9.98
N HIS A 98 1.54 15.07 9.56
CA HIS A 98 1.72 16.48 9.87
C HIS A 98 0.37 17.14 10.15
N ASP A 99 0.25 17.78 11.31
CA ASP A 99 -0.91 18.58 11.69
C ASP A 99 -0.58 20.07 11.48
N GLY A 100 -1.17 20.67 10.46
CA GLY A 100 -0.91 22.05 10.05
C GLY A 100 -1.40 23.08 11.08
N ALA A 101 -2.41 22.75 11.88
CA ALA A 101 -2.87 23.63 12.95
C ALA A 101 -1.86 23.73 14.09
N LEU A 102 -1.09 22.66 14.34
CA LEU A 102 -0.06 22.61 15.37
C LEU A 102 1.31 23.05 14.88
N LEU A 103 1.67 22.71 13.64
CA LEU A 103 3.02 22.88 13.09
C LEU A 103 3.12 24.02 12.05
N GLY A 104 1.99 24.57 11.63
CA GLY A 104 1.89 25.58 10.57
C GLY A 104 1.84 24.97 9.17
N GLY A 105 1.07 25.58 8.26
CA GLY A 105 0.84 25.05 6.92
C GLY A 105 -0.38 24.12 6.86
N ASN A 106 -0.48 23.31 5.80
CA ASN A 106 -1.56 22.34 5.63
C ASN A 106 -1.22 20.98 6.24
N ASP A 107 -2.25 20.16 6.45
CA ASP A 107 -2.10 18.79 6.91
C ASP A 107 -1.45 17.91 5.83
N LEU A 108 -0.57 17.00 6.24
CA LEU A 108 0.02 15.98 5.37
C LEU A 108 -0.32 14.58 5.87
N ALA A 109 -0.63 13.67 4.94
CA ALA A 109 -0.85 12.25 5.22
C ALA A 109 0.08 11.38 4.38
N LEU A 110 0.72 10.40 5.03
CA LEU A 110 1.50 9.37 4.33
C LEU A 110 0.58 8.19 4.02
N ILE A 111 0.41 7.88 2.74
CA ILE A 111 -0.48 6.84 2.26
C ILE A 111 0.28 5.53 2.07
N ASN A 112 -0.07 4.55 2.89
CA ASN A 112 0.30 3.14 2.77
C ASN A 112 -0.93 2.36 3.25
N TRP A 113 -1.66 1.77 2.30
CA TRP A 113 -2.98 1.20 2.49
C TRP A 113 -3.11 -0.10 1.69
N ILE A 114 -4.10 -0.93 2.02
CA ILE A 114 -4.30 -2.22 1.32
C ILE A 114 -4.50 -2.03 -0.20
N SER A 115 -5.06 -0.90 -0.61
CA SER A 115 -5.37 -0.62 -2.01
C SER A 115 -4.15 -0.24 -2.86
N ASN A 116 -3.00 0.07 -2.24
CA ASN A 116 -1.72 0.20 -2.93
C ASN A 116 -0.68 -0.85 -2.48
N ASP A 117 -1.15 -1.97 -1.93
CA ASP A 117 -0.35 -3.15 -1.65
C ASP A 117 -0.25 -4.02 -2.91
N TYR A 118 0.96 -4.20 -3.42
CA TYR A 118 1.22 -4.92 -4.66
C TYR A 118 1.52 -6.40 -4.39
N HIS A 119 0.73 -7.28 -5.01
CA HIS A 119 0.83 -8.74 -4.86
C HIS A 119 1.16 -9.47 -6.17
N GLY A 120 1.61 -8.76 -7.21
CA GLY A 120 1.82 -9.34 -8.54
C GLY A 120 3.07 -10.25 -8.68
N GLY A 121 3.91 -10.35 -7.66
CA GLY A 121 4.97 -11.34 -7.62
C GLY A 121 6.02 -11.15 -6.53
N ASP A 122 6.97 -12.10 -6.50
CA ASP A 122 8.03 -12.20 -5.50
C ASP A 122 9.28 -11.42 -5.92
N ILE A 123 9.41 -10.19 -5.41
CA ILE A 123 10.58 -9.34 -5.67
C ILE A 123 11.88 -9.90 -5.05
N LEU A 124 11.79 -10.75 -4.03
CA LEU A 124 12.98 -11.29 -3.36
C LEU A 124 13.67 -12.35 -4.21
N ASN A 125 12.91 -13.16 -4.96
CA ASN A 125 13.47 -14.23 -5.78
C ASN A 125 13.41 -13.96 -7.29
N ALA A 126 12.78 -12.87 -7.73
CA ALA A 126 12.81 -12.44 -9.13
C ALA A 126 14.23 -12.12 -9.66
N ASP A 127 14.44 -12.39 -10.94
CA ASP A 127 15.57 -11.84 -11.70
C ASP A 127 15.47 -10.31 -11.82
N ALA A 128 16.54 -9.67 -12.29
CA ALA A 128 16.62 -8.21 -12.34
C ALA A 128 15.51 -7.57 -13.21
N ALA A 129 15.20 -8.15 -14.37
CA ALA A 129 14.22 -7.61 -15.30
C ALA A 129 12.78 -7.75 -14.76
N THR A 130 12.47 -8.92 -14.20
CA THR A 130 11.18 -9.22 -13.57
C THR A 130 10.98 -8.38 -12.32
N ARG A 131 12.02 -8.23 -11.49
CA ARG A 131 11.98 -7.34 -10.33
C ARG A 131 11.68 -5.91 -10.74
N GLN A 132 12.36 -5.37 -11.76
CA GLN A 132 12.11 -4.01 -12.22
C GLN A 132 10.67 -3.83 -12.68
N ARG A 133 10.14 -4.79 -13.46
CA ARG A 133 8.73 -4.78 -13.88
C ARG A 133 7.77 -4.72 -12.68
N TYR A 134 7.99 -5.56 -11.66
CA TYR A 134 7.17 -5.55 -10.44
C TYR A 134 7.23 -4.21 -9.69
N LEU A 135 8.41 -3.60 -9.60
CA LEU A 135 8.55 -2.29 -8.99
C LEU A 135 7.79 -1.21 -9.77
N ASP A 136 7.90 -1.20 -11.10
CA ASP A 136 7.20 -0.25 -11.96
C ASP A 136 5.67 -0.42 -11.89
N GLU A 137 5.18 -1.66 -11.86
CA GLU A 137 3.76 -1.97 -11.68
C GLU A 137 3.25 -1.53 -10.30
N ALA A 138 4.02 -1.75 -9.23
CA ALA A 138 3.65 -1.31 -7.89
C ALA A 138 3.58 0.22 -7.75
N LYS A 139 4.45 0.95 -8.47
CA LYS A 139 4.38 2.40 -8.58
C LYS A 139 3.11 2.86 -9.29
N ARG A 140 2.78 2.25 -10.43
CA ARG A 140 1.52 2.53 -11.16
C ARG A 140 0.28 2.22 -10.31
N LEU A 141 0.29 1.11 -9.56
CA LEU A 141 -0.79 0.77 -8.63
C LEU A 141 -0.99 1.87 -7.58
N SER A 142 0.11 2.39 -7.01
CA SER A 142 0.08 3.43 -5.98
C SER A 142 -0.43 4.77 -6.50
N LEU A 143 0.03 5.19 -7.68
CA LEU A 143 -0.51 6.38 -8.35
C LEU A 143 -1.96 6.18 -8.76
N GLY A 144 -2.35 4.98 -9.18
CA GLY A 144 -3.73 4.65 -9.48
C GLY A 144 -4.63 4.76 -8.25
N PHE A 145 -4.14 4.38 -7.07
CA PHE A 145 -4.88 4.60 -5.83
C PHE A 145 -5.04 6.09 -5.51
N LEU A 146 -3.99 6.92 -5.69
CA LEU A 146 -4.12 8.38 -5.56
C LEU A 146 -5.17 8.94 -6.54
N TYR A 147 -5.10 8.56 -7.81
CA TYR A 147 -6.07 8.99 -8.81
C TYR A 147 -7.50 8.60 -8.41
N TRP A 148 -7.72 7.36 -7.95
CA TRP A 148 -9.01 6.92 -7.43
C TRP A 148 -9.48 7.74 -6.24
N LEU A 149 -8.59 8.06 -5.28
CA LEU A 149 -8.91 8.96 -4.17
C LEU A 149 -9.40 10.32 -4.67
N GLN A 150 -8.77 10.85 -5.72
CA GLN A 150 -9.09 12.16 -6.29
C GLN A 150 -10.40 12.17 -7.11
N THR A 151 -10.77 11.07 -7.77
CA THR A 151 -11.86 11.10 -8.76
C THR A 151 -13.08 10.23 -8.44
N GLU A 152 -12.90 9.18 -7.65
CA GLU A 152 -13.89 8.09 -7.51
C GLU A 152 -14.20 7.71 -6.06
N CYS A 153 -13.30 7.99 -5.10
CA CYS A 153 -13.50 7.66 -3.70
C CYS A 153 -14.80 8.31 -3.15
N PRO A 154 -15.69 7.55 -2.47
CA PRO A 154 -16.88 8.13 -1.87
C PRO A 154 -16.54 9.27 -0.92
N ARG A 155 -17.26 10.39 -1.05
CA ARG A 155 -17.12 11.53 -0.14
C ARG A 155 -17.98 11.36 1.10
N ASP A 156 -17.52 11.97 2.19
CA ASP A 156 -18.27 11.99 3.46
C ASP A 156 -19.61 12.73 3.32
N ASP A 157 -19.72 13.65 2.35
CA ASP A 157 -20.91 14.44 2.01
C ASP A 157 -21.84 13.77 0.96
N GLY A 158 -21.52 12.55 0.52
CA GLY A 158 -22.30 11.80 -0.47
C GLY A 158 -21.88 12.02 -1.94
N GLY A 159 -20.88 12.87 -2.20
CA GLY A 159 -20.23 13.00 -3.51
C GLY A 159 -19.18 11.92 -3.78
N LYS A 160 -18.29 12.19 -4.74
CA LYS A 160 -17.13 11.34 -5.06
C LYS A 160 -15.90 12.16 -5.39
N GLY A 161 -14.73 11.58 -5.13
CA GLY A 161 -13.42 12.15 -5.39
C GLY A 161 -13.01 13.22 -4.38
N TYR A 162 -11.71 13.27 -4.07
CA TYR A 162 -11.05 14.30 -3.29
C TYR A 162 -9.95 14.97 -4.13
N PRO A 163 -10.30 15.79 -5.14
CA PRO A 163 -9.32 16.48 -5.99
C PRO A 163 -8.40 17.41 -5.20
N GLU A 164 -8.78 17.77 -3.97
CA GLU A 164 -8.02 18.59 -3.03
C GLU A 164 -6.74 17.89 -2.52
N LEU A 165 -6.59 16.59 -2.75
CA LEU A 165 -5.41 15.82 -2.34
C LEU A 165 -4.25 16.07 -3.30
N LYS A 166 -3.27 16.86 -2.87
CA LYS A 166 -2.09 17.20 -3.65
C LYS A 166 -0.93 16.26 -3.35
N LEU A 167 -0.41 15.57 -4.37
CA LEU A 167 0.83 14.81 -4.23
C LEU A 167 2.00 15.73 -3.85
N ARG A 168 2.86 15.28 -2.94
CA ARG A 168 4.01 16.04 -2.44
C ARG A 168 5.36 15.38 -2.75
N PRO A 169 5.87 15.51 -3.99
CA PRO A 169 7.16 14.94 -4.39
C PRO A 169 8.35 15.45 -3.56
N ASP A 170 8.26 16.71 -3.11
CA ASP A 170 9.28 17.35 -2.29
C ASP A 170 9.45 16.71 -0.91
N VAL A 171 8.43 16.02 -0.38
CA VAL A 171 8.50 15.36 0.94
C VAL A 171 9.29 14.04 0.87
N LEU A 172 9.14 13.28 -0.22
CA LEU A 172 9.83 11.99 -0.39
C LEU A 172 11.12 12.10 -1.22
N GLY A 173 11.36 13.24 -1.87
CA GLY A 173 12.59 13.52 -2.61
C GLY A 173 12.69 12.81 -3.96
N THR A 174 11.59 12.27 -4.48
CA THR A 174 11.53 11.55 -5.76
C THR A 174 10.72 12.33 -6.80
N PRO A 175 11.08 12.28 -8.10
CA PRO A 175 10.32 12.99 -9.14
C PRO A 175 8.88 12.50 -9.32
N ASP A 176 8.63 11.21 -9.06
CA ASP A 176 7.29 10.60 -9.16
C ASP A 176 6.46 10.77 -7.87
N GLY A 177 7.05 11.34 -6.82
CA GLY A 177 6.42 11.56 -5.52
C GLY A 177 6.10 10.31 -4.71
N LEU A 178 6.67 9.16 -5.10
CA LEU A 178 6.59 7.90 -4.36
C LEU A 178 7.84 7.70 -3.49
N SER A 179 7.81 6.79 -2.52
CA SER A 179 8.99 6.46 -1.72
C SER A 179 10.14 5.96 -2.60
N GLU A 180 11.39 6.27 -2.25
CA GLU A 180 12.58 5.85 -3.02
C GLU A 180 12.64 4.33 -3.18
N LEU A 181 12.33 3.61 -2.10
CA LEU A 181 12.20 2.16 -2.07
C LEU A 181 10.80 1.78 -1.57
N PRO A 182 10.29 0.59 -1.94
CA PRO A 182 9.02 0.13 -1.42
C PRO A 182 9.12 -0.25 0.06
N TYR A 183 8.01 -0.09 0.76
CA TYR A 183 7.79 -0.72 2.06
C TYR A 183 7.57 -2.22 1.86
N ILE A 184 8.48 -3.04 2.37
CA ILE A 184 8.47 -4.50 2.22
C ILE A 184 8.28 -5.13 3.61
N ARG A 185 7.33 -6.08 3.73
CA ARG A 185 7.09 -6.86 4.95
C ARG A 185 7.59 -8.30 4.87
N GLU A 186 7.96 -8.76 3.68
CA GLU A 186 8.58 -10.06 3.47
C GLU A 186 10.10 -9.99 3.67
N ALA A 187 10.69 -11.07 4.18
CA ALA A 187 12.14 -11.19 4.30
C ALA A 187 12.61 -12.58 3.88
N ARG A 188 13.86 -12.65 3.42
CA ARG A 188 14.57 -13.92 3.31
C ARG A 188 14.94 -14.40 4.71
N ARG A 189 14.35 -15.49 5.16
CA ARG A 189 14.60 -16.07 6.49
C ARG A 189 15.66 -17.15 6.39
N ILE A 190 16.73 -17.06 7.18
CA ILE A 190 17.82 -18.05 7.16
C ILE A 190 17.29 -19.42 7.59
N VAL A 191 17.73 -20.49 6.93
CA VAL A 191 17.44 -21.85 7.38
C VAL A 191 18.30 -22.16 8.63
N PRO A 192 17.70 -22.40 9.81
CA PRO A 192 18.48 -22.66 11.02
C PRO A 192 19.11 -24.06 10.99
N LEU A 193 20.25 -24.23 11.68
CA LEU A 193 20.91 -25.54 11.83
C LEU A 193 20.14 -26.49 12.74
N THR A 194 19.33 -25.95 13.63
CA THR A 194 18.48 -26.67 14.59
C THR A 194 17.14 -25.94 14.67
N ARG A 195 16.03 -26.68 14.62
CA ARG A 195 14.69 -26.17 14.91
C ARG A 195 14.23 -26.67 16.27
#